data_AF-B2FLG3-F1
#
_entry.id   AF-B2FLG3-F1
#
_cell.length_a   1.000
_cell.length_b   1.000
_cell.length_c   1.000
_cell.angle_alpha   90.00
_cell.angle_beta   90.00
_cell.angle_gamma   90.00
#
_symmetry.space_group_name_H-M   'P 1'
#
loop_
_entity.id
_entity.type
_entity.pdbx_description
1 polymer ?
#
loop_
_entity_poly.entity_id
_entity_poly.type
_entity_poly.pdbx_seq_one_letter_code
_entity_poly.pdbx_strand_id
1 'polypeptide(L)'
;MGWDITYHPVADSEIRDIYFRALEDVTLVEALQQRFRIEPFYMEQLQERIDEARSISADVPFEKGHALYLAIVAGHLRRYHYLRGSALSFFIDDPVVARYFADWRQLVPLQWADAAAGNHLRENYGGGVFITHARLKQLRADYAVDSALAARLEELFSDGRLVVFWRVVDEAIASGCGLLEASEVVEPNPMDLNASTSLSNLLNCAPDGAILYAEAAAAQLAEFVAAHPDIASTAAAAPGAPKRRWWERLFRR
;
A
#
# COMPACT_ATOMS: atom_id res chain seq x y z
N MET A 1 10.29 10.78 -9.52
CA MET A 1 10.12 9.39 -9.10
C MET A 1 8.84 9.32 -8.28
N GLY A 2 7.89 8.46 -8.65
CA GLY A 2 6.64 8.30 -7.89
C GLY A 2 6.87 7.55 -6.57
N TRP A 3 5.88 7.55 -5.69
CA TRP A 3 5.84 6.69 -4.50
C TRP A 3 5.16 5.36 -4.83
N ASP A 4 5.53 4.30 -4.11
CA ASP A 4 4.87 3.01 -4.21
C ASP A 4 3.68 2.96 -3.27
N ILE A 5 2.48 3.23 -3.78
CA ILE A 5 1.26 3.35 -2.96
C ILE A 5 0.51 2.03 -2.90
N THR A 6 -0.05 1.75 -1.74
CA THR A 6 -0.93 0.61 -1.49
C THR A 6 -2.23 1.07 -0.84
N TYR A 7 -3.32 0.37 -1.17
CA TYR A 7 -4.66 0.63 -0.67
C TYR A 7 -5.22 -0.62 0.00
N HIS A 8 -5.50 -0.52 1.30
CA HIS A 8 -5.85 -1.64 2.18
C HIS A 8 -7.29 -1.54 2.67
N PRO A 9 -8.15 -2.53 2.37
CA PRO A 9 -9.47 -2.62 2.98
C PRO A 9 -9.40 -2.90 4.49
N VAL A 10 -9.90 -1.96 5.29
CA VAL A 10 -9.96 -2.06 6.76
C VAL A 10 -11.33 -1.57 7.22
N ALA A 11 -12.08 -2.35 7.99
CA ALA A 11 -13.34 -1.85 8.53
C ALA A 11 -13.09 -0.76 9.58
N ASP A 12 -13.96 0.25 9.61
CA ASP A 12 -13.79 1.43 10.46
C ASP A 12 -13.56 1.05 11.94
N SER A 13 -14.22 0.00 12.43
CA SER A 13 -14.06 -0.49 13.80
C SER A 13 -12.79 -1.31 14.01
N GLU A 14 -12.25 -1.96 12.98
CA GLU A 14 -11.08 -2.84 13.08
C GLU A 14 -9.79 -2.09 13.35
N ILE A 15 -9.75 -0.78 13.06
CA ILE A 15 -8.67 0.09 13.51
C ILE A 15 -8.50 -0.06 15.03
N ARG A 16 -9.60 0.03 15.80
CA ARG A 16 -9.58 -0.16 17.25
C ARG A 16 -9.61 -1.64 17.65
N ASP A 17 -10.58 -2.37 17.12
CA ASP A 17 -10.95 -3.70 17.61
C ASP A 17 -9.95 -4.79 17.24
N ILE A 18 -9.13 -4.55 16.20
CA ILE A 18 -8.09 -5.45 15.76
C ILE A 18 -6.71 -4.83 15.99
N TYR A 19 -6.38 -3.74 15.31
CA TYR A 19 -4.99 -3.25 15.32
C TYR A 19 -4.58 -2.73 16.69
N PHE A 20 -5.25 -1.71 17.22
CA PHE A 20 -4.88 -1.17 18.53
C PHE A 20 -5.11 -2.16 19.68
N ARG A 21 -6.17 -2.97 19.59
CA ARG A 21 -6.38 -4.06 20.57
C ARG A 21 -5.26 -5.09 20.52
N ALA A 22 -4.73 -5.44 19.35
CA ALA A 22 -3.59 -6.34 19.24
C ALA A 22 -2.32 -5.74 19.85
N LEU A 23 -2.19 -4.42 19.95
CA LEU A 23 -1.04 -3.82 20.65
C LEU A 23 -1.10 -4.06 22.16
N GLU A 24 -2.30 -4.20 22.73
CA GLU A 24 -2.53 -4.39 24.17
C GLU A 24 -2.68 -5.87 24.56
N ASP A 25 -3.27 -6.69 23.68
CA ASP A 25 -3.62 -8.09 23.94
C ASP A 25 -2.81 -9.04 23.04
N VAL A 26 -1.80 -9.70 23.64
CA VAL A 26 -0.92 -10.64 22.93
C VAL A 26 -1.63 -11.88 22.41
N THR A 27 -2.78 -12.23 22.97
CA THR A 27 -3.52 -13.42 22.60
C THR A 27 -4.41 -13.22 21.37
N LEU A 28 -4.63 -11.97 20.95
CA LEU A 28 -5.54 -11.66 19.85
C LEU A 28 -5.05 -12.22 18.51
N VAL A 29 -3.73 -12.33 18.32
CA VAL A 29 -3.14 -12.74 17.03
C VAL A 29 -3.56 -14.16 16.63
N GLU A 30 -3.64 -15.09 17.58
CA GLU A 30 -4.13 -16.45 17.33
C GLU A 30 -5.59 -16.46 16.84
N ALA A 31 -6.43 -15.59 17.40
CA ALA A 31 -7.81 -15.46 16.98
C ALA A 31 -7.93 -14.85 15.57
N LEU A 32 -6.98 -14.00 15.15
CA LEU A 32 -6.93 -13.46 13.78
C LEU A 32 -6.69 -14.56 12.75
N GLN A 33 -5.88 -15.58 13.07
CA GLN A 33 -5.64 -16.70 12.17
C GLN A 33 -6.94 -17.36 11.71
N GLN A 34 -7.81 -17.71 12.68
CA GLN A 34 -9.07 -18.39 12.38
C GLN A 34 -10.05 -17.46 11.67
N ARG A 35 -10.13 -16.19 12.11
CA ARG A 35 -11.05 -15.20 11.54
C ARG A 35 -10.73 -14.89 10.08
N PHE A 36 -9.44 -14.76 9.75
CA PHE A 36 -8.98 -14.35 8.42
C PHE A 36 -8.45 -15.50 7.55
N ARG A 37 -8.46 -16.73 8.09
CA ARG A 37 -7.98 -17.95 7.39
C ARG A 37 -6.55 -17.81 6.89
N ILE A 38 -5.68 -17.24 7.72
CA ILE A 38 -4.29 -16.98 7.39
C ILE A 38 -3.49 -18.28 7.53
N GLU A 39 -2.69 -18.61 6.52
CA GLU A 39 -1.86 -19.82 6.57
C GLU A 39 -0.79 -19.70 7.66
N PRO A 40 -0.41 -20.80 8.33
CA PRO A 40 0.52 -20.76 9.47
C PRO A 40 1.84 -20.02 9.19
N PHE A 41 2.41 -20.16 7.98
CA PHE A 41 3.64 -19.47 7.59
C PHE A 41 3.50 -17.93 7.63
N TYR A 42 2.35 -17.39 7.23
CA TYR A 42 2.10 -15.93 7.26
C TYR A 42 1.68 -15.42 8.65
N MET A 43 1.31 -16.31 9.56
CA MET A 43 0.99 -15.94 10.94
C MET A 43 2.23 -15.53 11.73
N GLU A 44 3.36 -16.20 11.52
CA GLU A 44 4.63 -15.80 12.16
C GLU A 44 5.02 -14.39 11.73
N GLN A 45 4.91 -14.08 10.44
CA GLN A 45 5.18 -12.73 9.91
C GLN A 45 4.21 -11.68 10.48
N LEU A 46 2.91 -12.00 10.56
CA LEU A 46 1.93 -11.10 11.18
C LEU A 46 2.26 -10.83 12.66
N GLN A 47 2.63 -11.88 13.41
CA GLN A 47 3.01 -11.75 14.82
C GLN A 47 4.23 -10.82 14.96
N GLU A 48 5.28 -11.01 14.16
CA GLU A 48 6.45 -10.14 14.15
C GLU A 48 6.08 -8.67 13.90
N ARG A 49 5.23 -8.39 12.90
CA ARG A 49 4.82 -7.01 12.58
C ARG A 49 4.00 -6.39 13.72
N ILE A 50 3.20 -7.16 14.44
CA ILE A 50 2.47 -6.67 15.63
C ILE A 50 3.44 -6.40 16.79
N ASP A 51 4.43 -7.26 17.00
CA ASP A 51 5.43 -7.07 18.05
C ASP A 51 6.32 -5.85 17.80
N GLU A 52 6.71 -5.63 16.55
CA GLU A 52 7.36 -4.40 16.12
C GLU A 52 6.47 -3.18 16.40
N ALA A 53 5.18 -3.25 16.04
CA ALA A 53 4.23 -2.17 16.27
C ALA A 53 4.06 -1.82 17.76
N ARG A 54 4.15 -2.81 18.67
CA ARG A 54 4.14 -2.60 20.13
C ARG A 54 5.38 -1.87 20.64
N SER A 55 6.50 -2.02 19.93
CA SER A 55 7.78 -1.40 20.30
C SER A 55 7.98 0.01 19.73
N ILE A 56 7.02 0.52 18.95
CA ILE A 56 7.07 1.88 18.40
C ILE A 56 7.11 2.88 19.55
N SER A 57 8.13 3.72 19.54
CA SER A 57 8.29 4.79 20.52
C SER A 57 7.32 5.95 20.24
N ALA A 58 6.89 6.66 21.29
CA ALA A 58 5.92 7.74 21.19
C ALA A 58 6.43 9.00 20.45
N ASP A 59 7.74 9.10 20.20
CA ASP A 59 8.36 10.15 19.40
C ASP A 59 8.30 9.87 17.88
N VAL A 60 7.97 8.65 17.48
CA VAL A 60 7.77 8.30 16.08
C VAL A 60 6.48 8.95 15.59
N PRO A 61 6.51 9.74 14.49
CA PRO A 61 5.32 10.33 13.91
C PRO A 61 4.25 9.27 13.60
N PHE A 62 2.98 9.59 13.84
CA PHE A 62 1.90 8.61 13.71
C PHE A 62 1.83 7.99 12.31
N GLU A 63 2.12 8.78 11.26
CA GLU A 63 2.18 8.29 9.88
C GLU A 63 3.26 7.23 9.68
N LYS A 64 4.40 7.35 10.38
CA LYS A 64 5.56 6.44 10.28
C LYS A 64 5.43 5.22 11.17
N GLY A 65 4.75 5.38 12.28
CA GLY A 65 4.48 4.31 13.22
C GLY A 65 3.14 3.64 12.90
N HIS A 66 2.14 3.99 13.69
CA HIS A 66 0.89 3.23 13.75
C HIS A 66 0.08 3.25 12.46
N ALA A 67 0.06 4.33 11.68
CA ALA A 67 -0.68 4.33 10.41
C ALA A 67 -0.05 3.39 9.38
N LEU A 68 1.29 3.36 9.28
CA LEU A 68 2.01 2.44 8.41
C LEU A 68 1.83 0.98 8.86
N TYR A 69 2.03 0.71 10.15
CA TYR A 69 1.90 -0.65 10.69
C TYR A 69 0.46 -1.17 10.62
N LEU A 70 -0.54 -0.30 10.71
CA LEU A 70 -1.92 -0.67 10.45
C LEU A 70 -2.10 -1.18 9.02
N ALA A 71 -1.51 -0.51 8.02
CA ALA A 71 -1.54 -0.96 6.63
C ALA A 71 -0.79 -2.28 6.44
N ILE A 72 0.39 -2.43 7.05
CA ILE A 72 1.17 -3.67 7.02
C ILE A 72 0.37 -4.83 7.60
N VAL A 73 -0.26 -4.65 8.77
CA VAL A 73 -1.11 -5.65 9.40
C VAL A 73 -2.32 -5.95 8.53
N ALA A 74 -3.01 -4.93 8.03
CA ALA A 74 -4.18 -5.09 7.16
C ALA A 74 -3.88 -5.95 5.91
N GLY A 75 -2.73 -5.75 5.29
CA GLY A 75 -2.31 -6.54 4.12
C GLY A 75 -2.00 -8.01 4.43
N HIS A 76 -1.77 -8.39 5.70
CA HIS A 76 -1.73 -9.81 6.10
C HIS A 76 -3.14 -10.40 6.21
N LEU A 77 -4.12 -9.60 6.63
CA LEU A 77 -5.48 -10.06 6.91
C LEU A 77 -6.33 -10.22 5.65
N ARG A 78 -6.07 -9.40 4.62
CA ARG A 78 -6.92 -9.33 3.42
C ARG A 78 -6.14 -8.94 2.17
N ARG A 79 -6.78 -9.15 1.02
CA ARG A 79 -6.34 -8.64 -0.28
C ARG A 79 -6.27 -7.11 -0.26
N TYR A 80 -5.22 -6.56 -0.84
CA TYR A 80 -4.98 -5.13 -1.02
C TYR A 80 -4.38 -4.87 -2.41
N HIS A 81 -4.26 -3.60 -2.81
CA HIS A 81 -3.83 -3.25 -4.17
C HIS A 81 -2.70 -2.24 -4.15
N TYR A 82 -1.78 -2.38 -5.09
CA TYR A 82 -0.65 -1.48 -5.31
C TYR A 82 -0.92 -0.55 -6.50
N LEU A 83 -0.46 0.70 -6.43
CA LEU A 83 -0.55 1.72 -7.48
C LEU A 83 0.68 2.67 -7.44
N ARG A 84 1.47 2.70 -8.52
CA ARG A 84 2.62 3.61 -8.63
C ARG A 84 2.17 5.07 -8.75
N GLY A 85 2.61 5.94 -7.84
CA GLY A 85 2.51 7.39 -7.95
C GLY A 85 1.11 7.99 -7.72
N SER A 86 0.13 7.20 -7.30
CA SER A 86 -1.26 7.64 -7.14
C SER A 86 -1.68 7.70 -5.68
N ALA A 87 -1.14 8.67 -4.93
CA ALA A 87 -1.50 8.90 -3.53
C ALA A 87 -2.65 9.93 -3.41
N LEU A 88 -3.77 9.53 -2.80
CA LEU A 88 -4.84 10.42 -2.35
C LEU A 88 -4.35 11.49 -1.38
N SER A 89 -3.30 11.23 -0.59
CA SER A 89 -2.68 12.26 0.28
C SER A 89 -2.22 13.50 -0.50
N PHE A 90 -1.94 13.40 -1.80
CA PHE A 90 -1.61 14.56 -2.63
C PHE A 90 -2.78 15.55 -2.82
N PHE A 91 -4.00 15.14 -2.48
CA PHE A 91 -5.20 15.96 -2.53
C PHE A 91 -5.73 16.37 -1.15
N ILE A 92 -4.87 16.36 -0.11
CA ILE A 92 -5.28 16.78 1.25
C ILE A 92 -5.84 18.21 1.30
N ASP A 93 -5.35 19.10 0.42
CA ASP A 93 -5.79 20.49 0.31
C ASP A 93 -6.83 20.72 -0.83
N ASP A 94 -7.18 19.68 -1.61
CA ASP A 94 -8.21 19.80 -2.65
C ASP A 94 -9.59 19.54 -2.03
N PRO A 95 -10.48 20.53 -1.91
CA PRO A 95 -11.77 20.36 -1.25
C PRO A 95 -12.73 19.38 -1.96
N VAL A 96 -12.50 19.11 -3.26
CA VAL A 96 -13.30 18.16 -4.04
C VAL A 96 -13.06 16.73 -3.56
N VAL A 97 -11.81 16.39 -3.26
CA VAL A 97 -11.41 15.03 -2.83
C VAL A 97 -11.28 14.93 -1.32
N ALA A 98 -10.71 15.95 -0.67
CA ALA A 98 -10.46 15.95 0.78
C ALA A 98 -11.72 15.76 1.63
N ARG A 99 -12.90 16.11 1.10
CA ARG A 99 -14.19 15.91 1.78
C ARG A 99 -14.48 14.43 2.13
N TYR A 100 -13.81 13.48 1.48
CA TYR A 100 -13.96 12.06 1.77
C TYR A 100 -13.00 11.56 2.86
N PHE A 101 -11.94 12.30 3.20
CA PHE A 101 -10.91 11.83 4.13
C PHE A 101 -11.35 11.95 5.58
N ALA A 102 -11.28 10.83 6.31
CA ALA A 102 -11.66 10.73 7.70
C ALA A 102 -10.71 11.51 8.61
N ASP A 103 -11.26 12.04 9.69
CA ASP A 103 -10.45 12.58 10.78
C ASP A 103 -9.94 11.41 11.64
N TRP A 104 -8.65 11.14 11.55
CA TRP A 104 -7.98 10.05 12.26
C TRP A 104 -8.23 10.04 13.78
N ARG A 105 -8.44 11.21 14.39
CA ARG A 105 -8.80 11.35 15.82
C ARG A 105 -10.05 10.56 16.19
N GLN A 106 -10.97 10.39 15.23
CA GLN A 106 -12.23 9.67 15.42
C GLN A 106 -12.11 8.18 15.16
N LEU A 107 -10.98 7.71 14.61
CA LEU A 107 -10.75 6.31 14.24
C LEU A 107 -9.95 5.56 15.31
N VAL A 108 -9.05 6.25 16.00
CA VAL A 108 -8.11 5.64 16.96
C VAL A 108 -8.65 5.67 18.39
N PRO A 109 -8.08 4.87 19.33
CA PRO A 109 -8.33 5.03 20.76
C PRO A 109 -7.94 6.42 21.26
N LEU A 110 -8.59 6.91 22.34
CA LEU A 110 -8.45 8.29 22.81
C LEU A 110 -7.00 8.69 23.10
N GLN A 111 -6.18 7.77 23.64
CA GLN A 111 -4.78 8.02 23.95
C GLN A 111 -3.91 8.31 22.72
N TRP A 112 -4.38 7.95 21.52
CA TRP A 112 -3.67 8.17 20.25
C TRP A 112 -4.23 9.32 19.44
N ALA A 113 -5.34 9.94 19.88
CA ALA A 113 -6.05 10.94 19.10
C ALA A 113 -5.15 12.14 18.75
N ASP A 114 -4.41 12.68 19.73
CA ASP A 114 -3.55 13.83 19.49
C ASP A 114 -2.41 13.51 18.52
N ALA A 115 -1.79 12.33 18.64
CA ALA A 115 -0.73 11.88 17.73
C ALA A 115 -1.25 11.68 16.30
N ALA A 116 -2.48 11.18 16.15
CA ALA A 116 -3.09 10.90 14.85
C ALA A 116 -3.70 12.13 14.16
N ALA A 117 -3.68 13.30 14.82
CA ALA A 117 -4.30 14.51 14.30
C ALA A 117 -3.68 14.94 12.96
N GLY A 118 -4.54 15.09 11.94
CA GLY A 118 -4.10 15.53 10.61
C GLY A 118 -3.19 14.54 9.89
N ASN A 119 -3.21 13.25 10.25
CA ASN A 119 -2.39 12.22 9.59
C ASN A 119 -2.68 12.11 8.08
N HIS A 120 -1.61 12.14 7.28
CA HIS A 120 -1.57 11.92 5.83
C HIS A 120 -0.12 11.59 5.43
N LEU A 121 0.10 11.10 4.22
CA LEU A 121 1.45 10.83 3.73
C LEU A 121 2.19 12.14 3.45
N ARG A 122 3.33 12.34 4.13
CA ARG A 122 4.26 13.47 3.91
C ARG A 122 5.55 13.04 3.21
N GLU A 123 5.93 11.79 3.40
CA GLU A 123 7.12 11.16 2.82
C GLU A 123 6.87 9.65 2.66
N ASN A 124 7.81 8.96 2.02
CA ASN A 124 7.77 7.51 1.80
C ASN A 124 7.78 6.73 3.13
N TYR A 125 7.48 5.43 3.12
CA TYR A 125 7.35 4.62 4.35
C TYR A 125 6.41 5.24 5.40
N GLY A 126 5.17 5.56 5.03
CA GLY A 126 4.14 6.05 5.94
C GLY A 126 2.75 5.50 5.62
N GLY A 127 1.83 5.69 6.56
CA GLY A 127 0.38 5.51 6.38
C GLY A 127 -0.31 6.84 6.14
N GLY A 128 -1.25 6.83 5.20
CA GLY A 128 -1.85 8.02 4.62
C GLY A 128 -3.25 8.35 5.12
N VAL A 129 -4.05 8.85 4.19
CA VAL A 129 -5.46 9.14 4.45
C VAL A 129 -6.24 7.84 4.65
N PHE A 130 -7.34 7.96 5.38
CA PHE A 130 -8.35 6.90 5.50
C PHE A 130 -9.69 7.40 4.97
N ILE A 131 -10.40 6.56 4.24
CA ILE A 131 -11.79 6.82 3.84
C ILE A 131 -12.68 5.77 4.50
N THR A 132 -13.63 6.20 5.33
CA THR A 132 -14.57 5.29 5.99
C THR A 132 -15.46 4.54 5.00
N HIS A 133 -16.02 3.40 5.40
CA HIS A 133 -16.95 2.64 4.54
C HIS A 133 -18.10 3.51 4.02
N ALA A 134 -18.66 4.35 4.88
CA ALA A 134 -19.73 5.28 4.52
C ALA A 134 -19.28 6.27 3.44
N ARG A 135 -18.08 6.84 3.60
CA ARG A 135 -17.54 7.83 2.65
C ARG A 135 -17.02 7.21 1.36
N LEU A 136 -16.58 5.95 1.36
CA LEU A 136 -16.27 5.23 0.12
C LEU A 136 -17.50 5.02 -0.75
N LYS A 137 -18.63 4.60 -0.15
CA LYS A 137 -19.90 4.48 -0.87
C LYS A 137 -20.31 5.82 -1.47
N GLN A 138 -20.12 6.91 -0.71
CA GLN A 138 -20.39 8.25 -1.20
C GLN A 138 -19.44 8.65 -2.34
N LEU A 139 -18.13 8.46 -2.19
CA LEU A 139 -17.13 8.72 -3.23
C LEU A 139 -17.48 7.99 -4.53
N ARG A 140 -17.86 6.71 -4.42
CA ARG A 140 -18.22 5.87 -5.56
C ARG A 140 -19.48 6.35 -6.27
N ALA A 141 -20.49 6.80 -5.52
CA ALA A 141 -21.73 7.33 -6.07
C ALA A 141 -21.52 8.71 -6.72
N ASP A 142 -20.80 9.60 -6.02
CA ASP A 142 -20.53 10.96 -6.47
C ASP A 142 -19.68 10.98 -7.75
N TYR A 143 -18.75 10.03 -7.92
CA TYR A 143 -17.95 9.92 -9.14
C TYR A 143 -18.80 9.81 -10.43
N ALA A 144 -20.00 9.24 -10.35
CA ALA A 144 -20.88 9.09 -11.51
C ALA A 144 -21.59 10.41 -11.93
N VAL A 145 -21.63 11.41 -11.06
CA VAL A 145 -22.44 12.63 -11.24
C VAL A 145 -21.66 13.94 -11.05
N ASP A 146 -20.55 13.91 -10.31
CA ASP A 146 -19.69 15.05 -10.04
C ASP A 146 -18.49 15.05 -11.01
N SER A 147 -18.58 15.87 -12.06
CA SER A 147 -17.54 15.97 -13.09
C SER A 147 -16.22 16.54 -12.56
N ALA A 148 -16.25 17.37 -11.52
CA ALA A 148 -15.03 17.91 -10.93
C ALA A 148 -14.28 16.82 -10.17
N LEU A 149 -15.00 16.00 -9.41
CA LEU A 149 -14.45 14.81 -8.75
C LEU A 149 -13.89 13.82 -9.77
N ALA A 150 -14.65 13.52 -10.83
CA ALA A 150 -14.21 12.61 -11.88
C ALA A 150 -12.89 13.05 -12.50
N ALA A 151 -12.78 14.34 -12.87
CA ALA A 151 -11.55 14.91 -13.44
C ALA A 151 -10.35 14.78 -12.48
N ARG A 152 -10.54 15.03 -11.18
CA ARG A 152 -9.45 14.88 -10.18
C ARG A 152 -8.99 13.44 -10.02
N LEU A 153 -9.91 12.49 -9.98
CA LEU A 153 -9.54 11.08 -9.85
C LEU A 153 -8.92 10.54 -11.14
N GLU A 154 -9.37 10.98 -12.31
CA GLU A 154 -8.72 10.65 -13.60
C GLU A 154 -7.30 11.22 -13.70
N GLU A 155 -7.09 12.45 -13.20
CA GLU A 155 -5.76 13.07 -13.11
C GLU A 155 -4.83 12.27 -12.20
N LEU A 156 -5.28 11.89 -11.00
CA LEU A 156 -4.46 11.18 -10.02
C LEU A 156 -4.19 9.72 -10.42
N PHE A 157 -5.20 9.03 -10.96
CA PHE A 157 -5.14 7.62 -11.31
C PHE A 157 -5.07 7.41 -12.83
N SER A 158 -4.18 8.14 -13.50
CA SER A 158 -3.92 8.02 -14.94
C SER A 158 -3.40 6.63 -15.35
N ASP A 159 -3.29 6.40 -16.66
CA ASP A 159 -2.60 5.22 -17.24
C ASP A 159 -3.19 3.88 -16.77
N GLY A 160 -4.54 3.81 -16.71
CA GLY A 160 -5.27 2.61 -16.32
C GLY A 160 -5.36 2.36 -14.81
N ARG A 161 -4.67 3.16 -13.98
CA ARG A 161 -4.68 3.00 -12.52
C ARG A 161 -6.06 3.22 -11.91
N LEU A 162 -6.91 4.04 -12.53
CA LEU A 162 -8.27 4.30 -12.04
C LEU A 162 -9.13 3.04 -12.00
N VAL A 163 -8.93 2.13 -12.95
CA VAL A 163 -9.65 0.84 -12.98
C VAL A 163 -9.23 -0.04 -11.80
N VAL A 164 -7.94 -0.07 -11.47
CA VAL A 164 -7.41 -0.80 -10.32
C VAL A 164 -7.88 -0.15 -9.00
N PHE A 165 -7.86 1.18 -8.92
CA PHE A 165 -8.39 1.91 -7.77
C PHE A 165 -9.88 1.61 -7.53
N TRP A 166 -10.71 1.62 -8.57
CA TRP A 166 -12.13 1.27 -8.41
C TRP A 166 -12.33 -0.18 -8.00
N ARG A 167 -11.47 -1.10 -8.45
CA ARG A 167 -11.54 -2.50 -8.02
C ARG A 167 -11.34 -2.63 -6.51
N VAL A 168 -10.32 -1.99 -5.93
CA VAL A 168 -10.12 -2.03 -4.47
C VAL A 168 -11.23 -1.32 -3.70
N VAL A 169 -11.77 -0.21 -4.23
CA VAL A 169 -12.92 0.47 -3.64
C VAL A 169 -14.15 -0.42 -3.62
N ASP A 170 -14.48 -1.06 -4.73
CA ASP A 170 -15.65 -1.93 -4.85
C ASP A 170 -15.51 -3.18 -3.95
N GLU A 171 -14.31 -3.77 -3.87
CA GLU A 171 -13.98 -4.86 -2.93
C GLU A 171 -14.11 -4.43 -1.46
N ALA A 172 -13.63 -3.23 -1.11
CA ALA A 172 -13.73 -2.68 0.24
C ALA A 172 -15.20 -2.43 0.63
N ILE A 173 -15.99 -1.81 -0.26
CA ILE A 173 -17.42 -1.57 -0.05
C ILE A 173 -18.17 -2.89 0.17
N ALA A 174 -17.92 -3.90 -0.68
CA ALA A 174 -18.55 -5.22 -0.58
C ALA A 174 -18.20 -5.94 0.73
N SER A 175 -17.01 -5.68 1.27
CA SER A 175 -16.52 -6.28 2.52
C SER A 175 -16.86 -5.47 3.77
N GLY A 176 -17.66 -4.40 3.65
CA GLY A 176 -18.00 -3.53 4.79
C GLY A 176 -16.80 -2.72 5.32
N CYS A 177 -15.78 -2.51 4.49
CA CYS A 177 -14.52 -1.88 4.86
C CYS A 177 -14.42 -0.42 4.38
N GLY A 178 -13.71 0.40 5.14
CA GLY A 178 -13.07 1.60 4.63
C GLY A 178 -11.79 1.27 3.85
N LEU A 179 -11.03 2.30 3.48
CA LEU A 179 -9.82 2.17 2.68
C LEU A 179 -8.69 2.99 3.30
N LEU A 180 -7.59 2.32 3.61
CA LEU A 180 -6.37 2.90 4.13
C LEU A 180 -5.32 3.01 3.03
N GLU A 181 -4.77 4.20 2.84
CA GLU A 181 -3.60 4.43 2.01
C GLU A 181 -2.30 4.20 2.80
N ALA A 182 -1.27 3.65 2.16
CA ALA A 182 0.11 3.65 2.68
C ALA A 182 1.14 3.61 1.56
N SER A 183 2.33 4.14 1.80
CA SER A 183 3.46 4.10 0.87
C SER A 183 4.50 3.06 1.28
N GLU A 184 5.15 2.42 0.31
CA GLU A 184 6.28 1.50 0.49
C GLU A 184 5.96 0.27 1.35
N VAL A 185 4.68 -0.12 1.42
CA VAL A 185 4.31 -1.44 1.97
C VAL A 185 4.72 -2.54 0.99
N VAL A 186 4.69 -2.25 -0.31
CA VAL A 186 5.20 -3.09 -1.39
C VAL A 186 6.19 -2.27 -2.20
N GLU A 187 7.34 -2.86 -2.50
CA GLU A 187 8.39 -2.29 -3.35
C GLU A 187 8.56 -3.20 -4.59
N PRO A 188 7.84 -2.93 -5.69
CA PRO A 188 7.89 -3.79 -6.85
C PRO A 188 9.22 -3.64 -7.60
N ASN A 189 9.73 -4.76 -8.11
CA ASN A 189 10.79 -4.72 -9.12
C ASN A 189 10.14 -4.83 -10.52
N PRO A 190 10.03 -3.72 -11.28
CA PRO A 190 9.33 -3.73 -12.57
C PRO A 190 10.06 -4.53 -13.65
N MET A 191 11.35 -4.86 -13.45
CA MET A 191 12.13 -5.66 -14.38
C MET A 191 12.03 -7.17 -14.10
N ASP A 192 11.69 -7.54 -12.87
CA ASP A 192 11.43 -8.90 -12.44
C ASP A 192 10.47 -8.88 -11.25
N LEU A 193 9.17 -9.03 -11.54
CA LEU A 193 8.14 -8.96 -10.49
C LEU A 193 8.33 -10.02 -9.39
N ASN A 194 9.03 -11.13 -9.66
CA ASN A 194 9.33 -12.14 -8.64
C ASN A 194 10.41 -11.68 -7.64
N ALA A 195 11.16 -10.63 -7.98
CA ALA A 195 12.15 -10.00 -7.12
C ALA A 195 11.58 -8.78 -6.36
N SER A 196 10.25 -8.62 -6.33
CA SER A 196 9.57 -7.60 -5.53
C SER A 196 9.61 -7.92 -4.04
N THR A 197 9.65 -6.89 -3.19
CA THR A 197 9.64 -7.03 -1.74
C THR A 197 8.40 -6.38 -1.13
N SER A 198 8.08 -6.75 0.11
CA SER A 198 6.92 -6.24 0.83
C SER A 198 7.13 -6.33 2.33
N LEU A 199 6.65 -5.32 3.06
CA LEU A 199 6.53 -5.33 4.53
C LEU A 199 5.31 -6.14 4.99
N SER A 200 4.36 -6.39 4.09
CA SER A 200 3.15 -7.18 4.32
C SER A 200 3.17 -8.52 3.55
N ASN A 201 2.08 -9.29 3.62
CA ASN A 201 1.93 -10.50 2.82
C ASN A 201 1.78 -10.14 1.33
N LEU A 202 2.83 -10.37 0.54
CA LEU A 202 2.84 -10.05 -0.89
C LEU A 202 1.80 -10.86 -1.69
N LEU A 203 1.44 -12.07 -1.25
CA LEU A 203 0.42 -12.88 -1.93
C LEU A 203 -0.99 -12.29 -1.85
N ASN A 204 -1.22 -11.42 -0.87
CA ASN A 204 -2.46 -10.66 -0.75
C ASN A 204 -2.45 -9.39 -1.62
N CYS A 205 -1.31 -8.98 -2.18
CA CYS A 205 -1.28 -7.87 -3.11
C CYS A 205 -1.83 -8.31 -4.47
N ALA A 206 -2.88 -7.63 -4.96
CA ALA A 206 -3.35 -7.79 -6.31
C ALA A 206 -2.23 -7.45 -7.31
N PRO A 207 -2.00 -8.29 -8.35
CA PRO A 207 -0.87 -8.09 -9.27
C PRO A 207 -1.10 -6.96 -10.27
N ASP A 208 -2.35 -6.55 -10.51
CA ASP A 208 -2.74 -5.67 -11.62
C ASP A 208 -1.96 -4.35 -11.63
N GLY A 209 -1.78 -3.69 -10.49
CA GLY A 209 -1.04 -2.44 -10.44
C GLY A 209 0.48 -2.61 -10.61
N ALA A 210 1.04 -3.72 -10.16
CA ALA A 210 2.46 -4.01 -10.34
C ALA A 210 2.75 -4.35 -11.82
N ILE A 211 1.81 -5.02 -12.48
CA ILE A 211 1.83 -5.25 -13.94
C ILE A 211 1.78 -3.92 -14.70
N LEU A 212 0.86 -3.02 -14.35
CA LEU A 212 0.80 -1.68 -14.97
C LEU A 212 2.14 -0.92 -14.81
N TYR A 213 2.79 -1.04 -13.65
CA TYR A 213 4.09 -0.42 -13.44
C TYR A 213 5.19 -1.07 -14.30
N ALA A 214 5.24 -2.40 -14.37
CA ALA A 214 6.20 -3.12 -15.21
C ALA A 214 6.04 -2.77 -16.70
N GLU A 215 4.80 -2.68 -17.20
CA GLU A 215 4.50 -2.27 -18.57
C GLU A 215 4.98 -0.83 -18.85
N ALA A 216 4.70 0.11 -17.95
CA ALA A 216 5.16 1.48 -18.07
C ALA A 216 6.70 1.60 -18.05
N ALA A 217 7.36 0.84 -17.17
CA ALA A 217 8.83 0.81 -17.09
C ALA A 217 9.45 0.21 -18.37
N ALA A 218 8.85 -0.86 -18.92
CA ALA A 218 9.29 -1.47 -20.17
C ALA A 218 9.14 -0.49 -21.36
N ALA A 219 8.03 0.25 -21.43
CA ALA A 219 7.82 1.27 -22.45
C ALA A 219 8.86 2.40 -22.36
N GLN A 220 9.11 2.93 -21.15
CA GLN A 220 10.13 3.95 -20.92
C GLN A 220 11.53 3.47 -21.30
N LEU A 221 11.87 2.21 -20.99
CA LEU A 221 13.15 1.63 -21.38
C LEU A 221 13.26 1.49 -22.90
N ALA A 222 12.20 1.06 -23.59
CA ALA A 222 12.19 0.94 -25.04
C ALA A 222 12.36 2.30 -25.72
N GLU A 223 11.68 3.34 -25.25
CA GLU A 223 11.85 4.72 -25.72
C GLU A 223 13.27 5.24 -25.50
N PHE A 224 13.84 4.99 -24.32
CA PHE A 224 15.21 5.39 -24.00
C PHE A 224 16.22 4.72 -24.93
N VAL A 225 16.08 3.41 -25.17
CA VAL A 225 16.95 2.64 -26.09
C VAL A 225 16.81 3.14 -27.54
N ALA A 226 15.58 3.42 -27.99
CA ALA A 226 15.34 3.96 -29.33
C ALA A 226 15.97 5.34 -29.53
N ALA A 227 15.96 6.19 -28.49
CA ALA A 227 16.61 7.51 -28.50
C ALA A 227 18.14 7.44 -28.41
N HIS A 228 18.71 6.32 -27.94
CA HIS A 228 20.15 6.14 -27.72
C HIS A 228 20.67 4.84 -28.37
N PRO A 229 20.71 4.76 -29.71
CA PRO A 229 21.06 3.53 -30.45
C PRO A 229 22.48 3.01 -30.15
N ASP A 230 23.40 3.87 -29.72
CA ASP A 230 24.77 3.50 -29.33
C ASP A 230 24.80 2.58 -28.10
N ILE A 231 23.81 2.70 -27.20
CA ILE A 231 23.66 1.85 -26.01
C ILE A 231 23.21 0.43 -26.40
N ALA A 232 22.35 0.32 -27.42
CA ALA A 232 21.93 -0.99 -27.95
C ALA A 232 23.12 -1.75 -28.57
N SER A 233 24.04 -1.04 -29.24
CA SER A 233 25.24 -1.65 -29.85
C SER A 233 26.23 -2.20 -28.82
N THR A 234 26.35 -1.54 -27.66
CA THR A 234 27.27 -1.94 -26.58
C THR A 234 26.72 -3.10 -25.75
N ALA A 235 25.40 -3.17 -25.54
CA ALA A 235 24.76 -4.32 -24.88
C ALA A 235 24.85 -5.62 -25.71
N ALA A 236 24.76 -5.52 -27.05
CA ALA A 236 24.91 -6.66 -27.95
C ALA A 236 26.38 -7.14 -28.11
N ALA A 237 27.36 -6.27 -27.83
CA ALA A 237 28.79 -6.57 -27.93
C ALA A 237 29.42 -7.12 -26.64
N ALA A 238 28.68 -7.18 -25.53
CA ALA A 238 29.19 -7.74 -24.28
C ALA A 238 29.27 -9.27 -24.36
N PRO A 239 30.45 -9.90 -24.23
CA PRO A 239 30.54 -11.35 -24.18
C PRO A 239 29.83 -11.83 -22.91
N GLY A 240 28.98 -12.85 -23.05
CA GLY A 240 28.17 -13.40 -21.96
C GLY A 240 29.02 -13.69 -20.72
N ALA A 241 28.89 -12.84 -19.70
CA ALA A 241 29.48 -13.10 -18.40
C ALA A 241 28.80 -14.35 -17.82
N PRO A 242 29.56 -15.33 -17.29
CA PRO A 242 28.96 -16.53 -16.74
C PRO A 242 28.10 -16.14 -15.52
N LYS A 243 26.83 -16.57 -15.51
CA LYS A 243 25.93 -16.44 -14.36
C LYS A 243 26.55 -17.15 -13.15
N ARG A 244 27.30 -16.42 -12.32
CA ARG A 244 27.71 -16.92 -11.01
C ARG A 244 26.48 -16.97 -10.12
N ARG A 245 26.15 -18.17 -9.65
CA ARG A 245 25.01 -18.41 -8.77
C ARG A 245 25.31 -17.78 -7.40
N TRP A 246 24.32 -17.08 -6.84
CA TRP A 246 24.47 -16.31 -5.62
C TRP A 246 24.91 -17.12 -4.39
N TRP A 247 24.65 -18.44 -4.37
CA TRP A 247 25.06 -19.37 -3.34
C TRP A 247 26.59 -19.57 -3.23
N GLU A 248 27.37 -19.25 -4.27
CA GLU A 248 28.83 -19.41 -4.27
C GLU A 248 29.54 -18.40 -3.35
N ARG A 249 28.83 -17.38 -2.85
CA ARG A 249 29.36 -16.41 -1.86
C ARG A 249 29.21 -16.86 -0.41
N LEU A 250 28.44 -17.92 -0.13
CA LEU A 250 28.15 -18.38 1.23
C LEU A 250 29.18 -19.38 1.82
N PHE A 251 30.17 -19.84 1.04
CA PHE A 251 31.11 -20.88 1.49
C PHE A 251 32.60 -20.57 1.31
N ARG A 252 32.99 -19.29 1.28
CA ARG A 252 34.40 -18.94 1.48
C ARG A 252 34.62 -18.47 2.91
N ARG A 253 35.27 -19.35 3.68
CA ARG A 253 35.90 -19.06 4.98
C ARG A 253 36.96 -17.98 4.84
#